data_AF-A0A978U1Y5-F1
#
_entry.id   AF-A0A978U1Y5-F1
#
_cell.length_a   1.000
_cell.length_b   1.000
_cell.length_c   1.000
_cell.angle_alpha   90.00
_cell.angle_beta   90.00
_cell.angle_gamma   90.00
#
_symmetry.space_group_name_H-M   'P 1'
#
loop_
_entity.id
_entity.type
_entity.pdbx_description
1 polymer ?
#
loop_
_entity_poly.entity_id
_entity_poly.type
_entity_poly.pdbx_seq_one_letter_code
_entity_poly.pdbx_strand_id
1 'polypeptide(L)'
;MPTSTPLPPNTTAPEAPKTIEQAIHEAIAAARAACAAEGPTSTNCAVAWDIVEELQAERSHQAVAHPPQSSFERYCEENPEADECRIYDV
;
A
#
# COMPACT_ATOMS: atom_id res chain seq x y z
N MET A 1 38.59 -36.25 4.46
CA MET A 1 38.35 -35.05 3.62
C MET A 1 37.16 -34.33 4.22
N PRO A 2 37.28 -33.06 4.66
CA PRO A 2 36.14 -32.34 5.18
C PRO A 2 35.22 -31.97 4.01
N THR A 3 34.05 -32.59 3.96
CA THR A 3 32.94 -32.21 3.09
C THR A 3 32.40 -30.88 3.55
N SER A 4 32.64 -29.84 2.75
CA SER A 4 32.11 -28.49 2.93
C SER A 4 30.63 -28.49 2.55
N THR A 5 29.75 -28.57 3.53
CA THR A 5 28.32 -28.31 3.35
C THR A 5 28.13 -26.83 3.00
N PRO A 6 27.45 -26.46 1.90
CA PRO A 6 27.07 -25.08 1.66
C PRO A 6 26.09 -24.61 2.74
N LEU A 7 26.45 -23.52 3.43
CA LEU A 7 25.54 -22.79 4.31
C LEU A 7 24.33 -22.27 3.50
N PRO A 8 23.12 -22.18 4.09
CA PRO A 8 21.99 -21.53 3.43
C PRO A 8 22.36 -20.06 3.14
N PRO A 9 21.85 -19.45 2.06
CA PRO A 9 22.02 -18.03 1.84
C PRO A 9 21.28 -17.27 2.96
N ASN A 10 22.02 -16.87 3.99
CA ASN A 10 21.60 -15.81 4.87
C ASN A 10 21.71 -14.51 4.08
N THR A 11 20.60 -14.08 3.49
CA THR A 11 20.48 -12.79 2.85
C THR A 11 19.25 -12.11 3.43
N THR A 12 19.38 -11.66 4.68
CA THR A 12 18.69 -10.45 5.13
C THR A 12 19.27 -9.27 4.34
N ALA A 13 18.81 -9.11 3.11
CA ALA A 13 18.84 -7.81 2.44
C ALA A 13 17.94 -6.86 3.25
N PRO A 14 18.24 -5.55 3.32
CA PRO A 14 17.30 -4.60 3.88
C PRO A 14 16.03 -4.66 3.02
N GLU A 15 14.96 -5.21 3.56
CA GLU A 15 13.65 -5.22 2.92
C GLU A 15 13.26 -3.74 2.78
N ALA A 16 13.29 -3.23 1.54
CA ALA A 16 12.80 -1.89 1.25
C ALA A 16 11.38 -1.76 1.84
N PRO A 17 11.00 -0.59 2.40
CA PRO A 17 9.68 -0.43 2.99
C PRO A 17 8.62 -0.79 1.95
N LYS A 18 7.83 -1.82 2.23
CA LYS A 18 6.75 -2.26 1.36
C LYS A 18 5.74 -1.14 1.19
N THR A 19 5.39 -0.84 -0.06
CA THR A 19 4.29 0.08 -0.37
C THR A 19 2.96 -0.53 0.06
N ILE A 20 1.95 0.32 0.34
CA ILE A 20 0.62 -0.17 0.71
C ILE A 20 -0.02 -1.00 -0.41
N GLU A 21 0.23 -0.65 -1.68
CA GLU A 21 -0.16 -1.46 -2.84
C GLU A 21 0.44 -2.87 -2.78
N GLN A 22 1.74 -3.00 -2.52
CA GLN A 22 2.40 -4.31 -2.41
C GLN A 22 1.82 -5.12 -1.26
N ALA A 23 1.59 -4.49 -0.10
CA ALA A 23 0.96 -5.14 1.05
C ALA A 23 -0.45 -5.65 0.73
N ILE A 24 -1.27 -4.86 0.03
CA ILE A 24 -2.62 -5.29 -0.42
C ILE A 24 -2.53 -6.50 -1.34
N HIS A 25 -1.62 -6.49 -2.32
CA HIS A 25 -1.46 -7.61 -3.26
C HIS A 25 -1.01 -8.90 -2.55
N GLU A 26 -0.08 -8.81 -1.60
CA GLU A 26 0.35 -9.92 -0.76
C GLU A 26 -0.80 -10.44 0.11
N ALA A 27 -1.56 -9.55 0.75
CA ALA A 27 -2.71 -9.91 1.59
C ALA A 27 -3.82 -10.61 0.78
N ILE A 28 -4.12 -10.16 -0.44
CA ILE A 28 -5.08 -10.81 -1.33
C ILE A 28 -4.62 -12.24 -1.67
N ALA A 29 -3.33 -12.43 -1.95
CA ALA A 29 -2.78 -13.76 -2.22
C ALA A 29 -2.90 -14.67 -0.98
N ALA A 30 -2.58 -14.13 0.20
CA ALA A 30 -2.72 -14.84 1.47
C ALA A 30 -4.17 -15.21 1.79
N ALA A 31 -5.13 -14.29 1.60
CA ALA A 31 -6.54 -14.54 1.81
C ALA A 31 -7.07 -15.65 0.89
N ARG A 32 -6.70 -15.61 -0.39
CA ARG A 32 -7.05 -16.69 -1.34
C ARG A 32 -6.47 -18.03 -0.92
N ALA A 33 -5.22 -18.07 -0.46
CA ALA A 33 -4.58 -19.29 0.01
C ALA A 33 -5.25 -19.84 1.28
N ALA A 34 -5.58 -18.98 2.25
CA ALA A 34 -6.30 -19.37 3.47
C ALA A 34 -7.69 -19.94 3.16
N CYS A 35 -8.46 -19.28 2.29
CA CYS A 35 -9.77 -19.75 1.86
C CYS A 35 -9.70 -21.07 1.07
N ALA A 36 -8.65 -21.28 0.26
CA ALA A 36 -8.44 -22.53 -0.47
C ALA A 36 -8.04 -23.68 0.45
N ALA A 37 -7.24 -23.40 1.50
CA ALA A 37 -6.76 -24.40 2.44
C ALA A 37 -7.83 -24.80 3.48
N GLU A 38 -8.59 -23.84 3.98
CA GLU A 38 -9.49 -24.04 5.12
C GLU A 38 -10.98 -23.97 4.77
N GLY A 39 -11.29 -23.58 3.53
CA GLY A 39 -12.64 -23.43 3.02
C GLY A 39 -13.12 -21.98 3.04
N PRO A 40 -14.09 -21.64 2.16
CA PRO A 40 -14.54 -20.26 1.97
C PRO A 40 -15.35 -19.68 3.13
N THR A 41 -15.87 -20.52 4.02
CA THR A 41 -16.64 -20.11 5.21
C THR A 41 -15.87 -20.29 6.51
N SER A 42 -14.56 -20.56 6.44
CA SER A 42 -13.74 -20.73 7.62
C SER A 42 -13.45 -19.37 8.28
N THR A 43 -13.22 -19.38 9.59
CA THR A 43 -12.83 -18.18 10.33
C THR A 43 -11.51 -17.60 9.80
N ASN A 44 -10.54 -18.44 9.45
CA ASN A 44 -9.26 -17.98 8.95
C ASN A 44 -9.36 -17.35 7.56
N CYS A 45 -10.26 -17.84 6.70
CA CYS A 45 -10.59 -17.19 5.44
C CYS A 45 -11.18 -15.78 5.68
N ALA A 46 -12.14 -15.67 6.60
CA ALA A 46 -12.75 -14.39 6.96
C ALA A 46 -11.72 -13.39 7.52
N VAL A 47 -10.93 -13.80 8.51
CA VAL A 47 -9.88 -12.96 9.11
C VAL A 47 -8.84 -12.51 8.08
N ALA A 48 -8.47 -13.37 7.14
CA ALA A 48 -7.52 -12.99 6.09
C ALA A 48 -8.12 -11.94 5.13
N TRP A 49 -9.43 -12.00 4.86
CA TRP A 49 -10.12 -10.94 4.11
C TRP A 49 -10.30 -9.66 4.93
N ASP A 50 -10.53 -9.74 6.24
CA ASP A 50 -10.58 -8.55 7.11
C ASP A 50 -9.28 -7.73 7.00
N ILE A 51 -8.12 -8.40 6.95
CA ILE A 51 -6.82 -7.72 6.75
C ILE A 51 -6.76 -6.99 5.39
N VAL A 52 -7.31 -7.60 4.33
CA VAL A 52 -7.38 -6.98 3.00
C VAL A 52 -8.30 -5.75 3.02
N GLU A 53 -9.40 -5.82 3.75
CA GLU A 53 -10.33 -4.70 3.92
C GLU A 53 -9.67 -3.53 4.66
N GLU A 54 -8.99 -3.79 5.77
CA GLU A 54 -8.28 -2.76 6.55
C GLU A 54 -7.17 -2.08 5.73
N LEU A 55 -6.37 -2.84 4.98
CA LEU A 55 -5.31 -2.26 4.13
C LEU A 55 -5.88 -1.39 3.00
N GLN A 56 -7.01 -1.78 2.41
CA GLN A 56 -7.68 -0.97 1.41
C GLN A 56 -8.31 0.29 2.00
N ALA A 57 -8.85 0.19 3.23
CA ALA A 57 -9.36 1.35 3.96
C ALA A 57 -8.24 2.37 4.24
N GLU A 58 -7.07 1.90 4.68
CA GLU A 58 -5.90 2.75 4.88
C GLU A 58 -5.40 3.37 3.56
N ARG A 59 -5.35 2.61 2.46
CA ARG A 59 -5.02 3.17 1.13
C ARG A 59 -5.98 4.30 0.74
N SER A 60 -7.28 4.10 0.96
CA SER A 60 -8.29 5.13 0.72
C SER A 60 -8.07 6.35 1.61
N HIS A 61 -7.76 6.13 2.90
CA HIS A 61 -7.44 7.20 3.84
C HIS A 61 -6.24 8.02 3.39
N GLN A 62 -5.14 7.36 2.97
CA GLN A 62 -3.95 8.03 2.44
C GLN A 62 -4.26 8.85 1.19
N ALA A 63 -5.12 8.36 0.30
CA ALA A 63 -5.53 9.10 -0.90
C ALA A 63 -6.34 10.36 -0.58
N VAL A 64 -7.12 10.36 0.51
CA VAL A 64 -7.86 11.54 0.98
C VAL A 64 -6.96 12.49 1.77
N ALA A 65 -6.02 11.96 2.56
CA ALA A 65 -5.04 12.77 3.31
C ALA A 65 -4.03 13.47 2.39
N HIS A 66 -3.72 12.85 1.25
CA HIS A 66 -2.83 13.37 0.22
C HIS A 66 -3.56 13.42 -1.13
N PRO A 67 -4.55 14.31 -1.27
CA PRO A 67 -5.29 14.41 -2.51
C PRO A 67 -4.33 14.81 -3.65
N PRO A 68 -4.48 14.22 -4.85
CA PRO A 68 -3.66 14.62 -5.97
C PRO A 68 -3.96 16.09 -6.32
N GLN A 69 -2.93 16.92 -6.33
CA GLN A 69 -3.07 18.31 -6.78
C GLN A 69 -3.57 18.34 -8.21
N SER A 70 -4.70 19.04 -8.40
CA SER A 70 -5.23 19.34 -9.72
C SER A 70 -4.23 20.16 -10.53
N SER A 71 -4.36 20.13 -11.85
CA SER A 71 -3.55 20.99 -12.73
C SER A 71 -3.73 22.48 -12.41
N PHE A 72 -4.91 22.86 -11.93
CA PHE A 72 -5.24 24.24 -11.57
C PHE A 72 -4.58 24.65 -10.25
N GLU A 73 -4.67 23.84 -9.19
CA GLU A 73 -3.98 24.10 -7.92
C GLU A 73 -2.47 24.26 -8.14
N ARG A 74 -1.86 23.34 -8.90
CA ARG A 74 -0.44 23.44 -9.24
C ARG A 74 -0.10 24.71 -10.02
N TYR A 75 -0.92 25.08 -10.99
CA TYR A 75 -0.74 26.32 -11.75
C TYR A 75 -0.80 27.55 -10.84
N CYS A 76 -1.74 27.59 -9.90
CA CYS A 76 -1.87 28.70 -8.96
C CYS A 76 -0.77 28.74 -7.89
N GLU A 77 -0.21 27.60 -7.51
CA GLU A 77 1.00 27.55 -6.66
C GLU A 77 2.23 28.11 -7.39
N GLU A 78 2.36 27.83 -8.68
CA GLU A 78 3.47 28.30 -9.52
C GLU A 78 3.29 29.76 -10.00
N ASN A 79 2.05 30.25 -10.10
CA ASN A 79 1.70 31.57 -10.63
C ASN A 79 0.65 32.28 -9.74
N PRO A 80 1.00 32.67 -8.50
CA PRO A 80 0.06 33.24 -7.54
C PRO A 80 -0.53 34.58 -7.99
N GLU A 81 0.17 35.31 -8.88
CA GLU A 81 -0.27 36.58 -9.44
C GLU A 81 -1.18 36.47 -10.66
N ALA A 82 -1.39 35.26 -11.21
CA ALA A 82 -2.31 35.05 -12.32
C ALA A 82 -3.73 35.49 -11.96
N ASP A 83 -4.47 36.05 -12.92
CA ASP A 83 -5.80 36.61 -12.67
C ASP A 83 -6.76 35.55 -12.09
N GLU A 84 -6.60 34.28 -12.46
CA GLU A 84 -7.39 33.14 -11.98
C GLU A 84 -7.01 32.67 -10.57
N CYS A 85 -5.87 33.11 -10.03
CA CYS A 85 -5.26 32.57 -8.80
C CYS A 85 -5.17 33.58 -7.65
N ARG A 86 -5.44 34.87 -7.90
CA ARG A 86 -5.39 35.91 -6.86
C ARG A 86 -6.47 35.67 -5.80
N ILE A 87 -6.03 35.38 -4.58
CA ILE A 87 -6.87 35.35 -3.39
C ILE A 87 -6.75 36.70 -2.68
N TYR A 88 -7.89 37.33 -2.39
CA TYR A 88 -7.96 38.58 -1.63
C TYR A 88 -8.51 38.28 -0.24
N ASP A 89 -7.81 38.71 0.80
CA ASP A 89 -8.34 38.68 2.17
C ASP A 89 -9.52 39.66 2.28
N VAL A 90 -10.67 39.15 2.73
CA VAL A 90 -11.91 39.92 2.95
C VAL A 90 -12.11 40.29 4.41
#